data_AF-A0A4Q3IZN9-F1
#
_entry.id   AF-A0A4Q3IZN9-F1
#
_cell.length_a   1.000
_cell.length_b   1.000
_cell.length_c   1.000
_cell.angle_alpha   90.00
_cell.angle_beta   90.00
_cell.angle_gamma   90.00
#
_symmetry.space_group_name_H-M   'P 1'
#
loop_
_entity.id
_entity.type
_entity.pdbx_description
1 polymer ?
#
loop_
_entity_poly.entity_id
_entity_poly.type
_entity_poly.pdbx_seq_one_letter_code
_entity_poly.pdbx_strand_id
1 'polypeptide(L)'
;MVEAEFAQIWQQLEAEIAREEDPEAGRAEIEAEKDDYKHIAERRVRLGLLLSEIGQKHGVEVTQQEMGMLLQQAAQQYRPEDREKFVEYVRSEPMAQAQLRAPLYEDKVVDFLFDKAAITEREVTREELEAAIEAEEDTAAKPAKKAAAPKKAPAKKEAAEKAEKPAAEKPAAKKAAPVKDEKAAPAKAEKPAAAKKPAAKKAPAKKG
;
A
#
# COMPACT_ATOMS: atom_id res chain seq x y z
N MET A 1 19.79 3.85 2.77
CA MET A 1 18.58 3.16 2.28
C MET A 1 18.97 1.98 1.39
N VAL A 2 19.48 2.18 0.17
CA VAL A 2 19.90 1.08 -0.73
C VAL A 2 20.87 0.09 -0.04
N GLU A 3 21.92 0.58 0.64
CA GLU A 3 22.86 -0.28 1.37
C GLU A 3 22.21 -1.09 2.50
N ALA A 4 21.17 -0.55 3.14
CA ALA A 4 20.45 -1.23 4.23
C ALA A 4 19.49 -2.30 3.68
N GLU A 5 18.82 -2.02 2.56
CA GLU A 5 18.03 -3.01 1.82
C GLU A 5 18.93 -4.14 1.29
N PHE A 6 20.08 -3.80 0.70
CA PHE A 6 21.07 -4.78 0.26
C PHE A 6 21.56 -5.64 1.43
N ALA A 7 21.89 -5.05 2.58
CA ALA A 7 22.30 -5.80 3.76
C ALA A 7 21.18 -6.74 4.28
N GLN A 8 19.91 -6.32 4.20
CA GLN A 8 18.77 -7.16 4.59
C GLN A 8 18.54 -8.33 3.63
N ILE A 9 18.68 -8.11 2.31
CA ILE A 9 18.67 -9.17 1.29
C ILE A 9 19.83 -10.14 1.56
N TRP A 10 21.03 -9.61 1.77
CA TRP A 10 22.24 -10.39 1.99
C TRP A 10 22.14 -11.29 3.24
N GLN A 11 21.67 -10.74 4.36
CA GLN A 11 21.44 -11.50 5.59
C GLN A 11 20.39 -12.61 5.42
N GLN A 12 19.38 -12.40 4.57
CA GLN A 12 18.40 -13.45 4.27
C GLN A 12 19.05 -14.58 3.46
N LEU A 13 19.79 -14.25 2.39
CA LEU A 13 20.49 -15.23 1.56
C LEU A 13 21.52 -16.04 2.39
N GLU A 14 22.33 -15.37 3.21
CA GLU A 14 23.27 -16.05 4.11
C GLU A 14 22.57 -17.01 5.10
N ALA A 15 21.36 -16.69 5.55
CA ALA A 15 20.57 -17.53 6.45
C ALA A 15 19.84 -18.69 5.74
N GLU A 16 19.60 -18.57 4.43
CA GLU A 16 19.08 -19.63 3.56
C GLU A 16 20.20 -20.62 3.20
N ILE A 17 21.34 -20.14 2.69
CA ILE A 17 22.53 -20.95 2.38
C ILE A 17 23.06 -21.70 3.60
N ALA A 18 22.98 -21.11 4.81
CA ALA A 18 23.37 -21.78 6.05
C ALA A 18 22.54 -23.05 6.37
N ARG A 19 21.49 -23.35 5.60
CA ARG A 19 20.61 -24.53 5.73
C ARG A 19 20.75 -25.50 4.54
N GLU A 20 21.55 -25.18 3.54
CA GLU A 20 21.80 -26.02 2.37
C GLU A 20 22.76 -27.17 2.67
N GLU A 21 22.81 -28.16 1.77
CA GLU A 21 23.73 -29.30 1.88
C GLU A 21 25.20 -28.91 1.61
N ASP A 22 25.45 -27.88 0.79
CA ASP A 22 26.78 -27.28 0.56
C ASP A 22 26.78 -25.75 0.76
N PRO A 23 26.90 -25.27 2.01
CA PRO A 23 26.96 -23.84 2.33
C PRO A 23 28.25 -23.12 1.90
N GLU A 24 29.20 -23.81 1.26
CA GLU A 24 30.40 -23.19 0.67
C GLU A 24 30.14 -22.86 -0.80
N ALA A 25 29.56 -23.80 -1.56
CA ALA A 25 29.11 -23.59 -2.93
C ALA A 25 28.08 -22.46 -3.04
N GLY A 26 26.98 -22.51 -2.25
CA GLY A 26 25.94 -21.47 -2.29
C GLY A 26 26.46 -20.07 -1.92
N ARG A 27 27.49 -19.99 -1.06
CA ARG A 27 28.17 -18.72 -0.73
C ARG A 27 29.00 -18.18 -1.88
N ALA A 28 29.66 -19.04 -2.65
CA ALA A 28 30.40 -18.63 -3.84
C ALA A 28 29.46 -18.14 -4.94
N GLU A 29 28.27 -18.73 -5.06
CA GLU A 29 27.21 -18.33 -5.99
C GLU A 29 26.68 -16.92 -5.69
N ILE A 30 26.19 -16.65 -4.47
CA ILE A 30 25.66 -15.30 -4.15
C ILE A 30 26.73 -14.19 -4.17
N GLU A 31 28.00 -14.52 -3.90
CA GLU A 31 29.11 -13.55 -4.03
C GLU A 31 29.43 -13.24 -5.50
N ALA A 32 29.21 -14.17 -6.42
CA ALA A 32 29.31 -13.93 -7.86
C ALA A 32 28.16 -13.03 -8.37
N GLU A 33 26.95 -13.21 -7.84
CA GLU A 33 25.73 -12.45 -8.17
C GLU A 33 25.54 -11.15 -7.36
N LYS A 34 26.52 -10.79 -6.53
CA LYS A 34 26.41 -9.70 -5.55
C LYS A 34 25.98 -8.34 -6.12
N ASP A 35 26.35 -8.03 -7.36
CA ASP A 35 25.94 -6.79 -8.02
C ASP A 35 24.47 -6.82 -8.49
N ASP A 36 23.94 -8.00 -8.83
CA ASP A 36 22.51 -8.15 -9.16
C ASP A 36 21.64 -8.00 -7.91
N TYR A 37 22.08 -8.53 -6.76
CA TYR A 37 21.41 -8.26 -5.47
C TYR A 37 21.44 -6.76 -5.08
N LYS A 38 22.48 -6.01 -5.44
CA LYS A 38 22.48 -4.53 -5.30
C LYS A 38 21.46 -3.88 -6.23
N HIS A 39 21.32 -4.35 -7.47
CA HIS A 39 20.30 -3.86 -8.40
C HIS A 39 18.88 -4.17 -7.92
N ILE A 40 18.64 -5.33 -7.29
CA ILE A 40 17.37 -5.66 -6.61
C ILE A 40 17.11 -4.68 -5.45
N ALA A 41 18.12 -4.40 -4.62
CA ALA A 41 18.02 -3.42 -3.52
C ALA A 41 17.69 -2.00 -4.04
N GLU A 42 18.34 -1.55 -5.11
CA GLU A 42 17.99 -0.28 -5.77
C GLU A 42 16.55 -0.26 -6.27
N ARG A 43 16.09 -1.34 -6.92
CA ARG A 43 14.74 -1.46 -7.47
C ARG A 43 13.70 -1.37 -6.36
N ARG A 44 13.89 -2.13 -5.26
CA ARG A 44 12.99 -2.12 -4.09
C ARG A 44 12.92 -0.75 -3.43
N VAL A 45 14.06 -0.12 -3.14
CA VAL A 45 14.08 1.22 -2.52
C VAL A 45 13.44 2.27 -3.43
N ARG A 46 13.70 2.23 -4.75
CA ARG A 46 13.03 3.14 -5.71
C ARG A 46 11.51 2.94 -5.74
N LEU A 47 11.05 1.69 -5.70
CA LEU A 47 9.62 1.35 -5.71
C LEU A 47 8.93 1.81 -4.41
N GLY A 48 9.48 1.48 -3.24
CA GLY A 48 8.92 1.89 -1.95
C GLY A 48 8.85 3.42 -1.80
N LEU A 49 9.88 4.15 -2.27
CA LEU A 49 9.86 5.62 -2.32
C LEU A 49 8.79 6.16 -3.30
N LEU A 50 8.63 5.53 -4.47
CA LEU A 50 7.61 5.92 -5.45
C LEU A 50 6.18 5.71 -4.91
N LEU A 51 5.90 4.55 -4.32
CA LEU A 51 4.60 4.25 -3.71
C LEU A 51 4.31 5.18 -2.53
N SER A 52 5.32 5.44 -1.68
CA SER A 52 5.20 6.42 -0.57
C SER A 52 4.84 7.83 -1.08
N GLU A 53 5.52 8.31 -2.11
CA GLU A 53 5.29 9.64 -2.69
C GLU A 53 3.90 9.76 -3.35
N ILE A 54 3.44 8.69 -4.03
CA ILE A 54 2.09 8.61 -4.62
C ILE A 54 1.03 8.63 -3.52
N GLY A 55 1.16 7.76 -2.52
CA GLY A 55 0.19 7.67 -1.42
C GLY A 55 0.08 8.97 -0.63
N GLN A 56 1.21 9.63 -0.33
CA GLN A 56 1.22 10.94 0.33
C GLN A 56 0.53 12.03 -0.50
N LYS A 57 0.81 12.11 -1.81
CA LYS A 57 0.18 13.11 -2.71
C LYS A 57 -1.32 12.93 -2.87
N HIS A 58 -1.81 11.70 -2.74
CA HIS A 58 -3.22 11.38 -2.91
C HIS A 58 -3.99 11.17 -1.60
N GLY A 59 -3.35 11.39 -0.45
CA GLY A 59 -3.99 11.26 0.87
C GLY A 59 -4.39 9.83 1.21
N VAL A 60 -3.68 8.84 0.66
CA VAL A 60 -3.83 7.44 1.06
C VAL A 60 -3.28 7.31 2.49
N GLU A 61 -4.11 6.85 3.42
CA GLU A 61 -3.75 6.66 4.82
C GLU A 61 -4.30 5.31 5.33
N VAL A 62 -3.58 4.67 6.25
CA VAL A 62 -4.10 3.54 7.05
C VAL A 62 -4.75 4.12 8.30
N THR A 63 -6.04 3.87 8.46
CA THR A 63 -6.84 4.37 9.59
C THR A 63 -6.51 3.61 10.88
N GLN A 64 -6.84 4.22 12.02
CA GLN A 64 -6.68 3.54 13.33
C GLN A 64 -7.53 2.26 13.46
N GLN A 65 -8.64 2.15 12.72
CA GLN A 65 -9.47 0.93 12.70
C GLN A 65 -8.77 -0.20 11.94
N GLU A 66 -8.23 0.11 10.75
CA GLU A 66 -7.44 -0.84 9.95
C GLU A 66 -6.19 -1.29 10.71
N MET A 67 -5.47 -0.34 11.32
CA MET A 67 -4.32 -0.62 12.19
C MET A 67 -4.69 -1.53 13.37
N GLY A 68 -5.87 -1.32 13.98
CA GLY A 68 -6.40 -2.16 15.04
C GLY A 68 -6.71 -3.59 14.57
N MET A 69 -7.32 -3.74 13.39
CA MET A 69 -7.61 -5.05 12.79
C MET A 69 -6.32 -5.80 12.43
N LEU A 70 -5.37 -5.13 11.77
CA LEU A 70 -4.08 -5.66 11.37
C LEU A 70 -3.26 -6.12 12.59
N LEU A 71 -3.28 -5.34 13.68
CA LEU A 71 -2.64 -5.71 14.94
C LEU A 71 -3.25 -6.98 15.58
N GLN A 72 -4.57 -7.14 15.51
CA GLN A 72 -5.21 -8.37 15.99
C GLN A 72 -4.89 -9.58 15.10
N GLN A 73 -4.83 -9.41 13.78
CA GLN A 73 -4.43 -10.47 12.84
C GLN A 73 -2.98 -10.90 13.08
N ALA A 74 -2.03 -9.96 13.16
CA ALA A 74 -0.64 -10.26 13.45
C ALA A 74 -0.46 -10.95 14.83
N ALA A 75 -1.23 -10.52 15.84
CA ALA A 75 -1.21 -11.17 17.15
C ALA A 75 -1.67 -12.65 17.12
N GLN A 76 -2.48 -13.07 16.14
CA GLN A 76 -2.93 -14.48 16.04
C GLN A 76 -1.80 -15.45 15.68
N GLN A 77 -0.74 -14.97 15.01
CA GLN A 77 0.46 -15.77 14.71
C GLN A 77 1.24 -16.17 15.97
N TYR A 78 1.05 -15.44 17.08
CA TYR A 78 1.66 -15.74 18.36
C TYR A 78 0.79 -16.67 19.22
N ARG A 79 1.47 -17.42 20.10
CA ARG A 79 0.84 -18.23 21.16
C ARG A 79 -0.10 -17.37 22.00
N PRO A 80 -1.25 -17.89 22.48
CA PRO A 80 -2.21 -17.13 23.30
C PRO A 80 -1.55 -16.35 24.45
N GLU A 81 -0.59 -16.97 25.14
CA GLU A 81 0.19 -16.40 26.25
C GLU A 81 1.06 -15.17 25.90
N ASP A 82 1.37 -14.96 24.61
CA ASP A 82 2.28 -13.91 24.14
C ASP A 82 1.58 -12.83 23.32
N ARG A 83 0.29 -13.02 22.96
CA ARG A 83 -0.49 -12.07 22.14
C ARG A 83 -0.59 -10.69 22.78
N GLU A 84 -0.87 -10.64 24.08
CA GLU A 84 -1.01 -9.37 24.81
C GLU A 84 0.32 -8.60 24.82
N LYS A 85 1.45 -9.29 25.09
CA LYS A 85 2.79 -8.70 25.05
C LYS A 85 3.13 -8.14 23.67
N PHE A 86 2.80 -8.86 22.60
CA PHE A 86 2.99 -8.38 21.22
C PHE A 86 2.14 -7.13 20.94
N VAL A 87 0.87 -7.13 21.35
CA VAL A 87 -0.04 -5.98 21.21
C VAL A 87 0.46 -4.76 21.99
N GLU A 88 0.99 -4.97 23.20
CA GLU A 88 1.60 -3.91 24.02
C GLU A 88 2.89 -3.37 23.38
N TYR A 89 3.80 -4.24 22.95
CA TYR A 89 5.04 -3.87 22.27
C TYR A 89 4.79 -3.03 21.01
N VAL A 90 3.88 -3.47 20.14
CA VAL A 90 3.54 -2.68 18.94
C VAL A 90 2.87 -1.36 19.35
N ARG A 91 2.07 -1.30 20.42
CA ARG A 91 1.49 -0.04 20.90
C ARG A 91 2.52 0.91 21.53
N SER A 92 3.58 0.42 22.17
CA SER A 92 4.62 1.25 22.76
C SER A 92 5.66 1.73 21.75
N GLU A 93 6.00 0.91 20.76
CA GLU A 93 7.10 1.19 19.82
C GLU A 93 6.62 1.76 18.47
N PRO A 94 6.86 3.05 18.16
CA PRO A 94 6.42 3.66 16.90
C PRO A 94 7.03 2.99 15.66
N MET A 95 8.25 2.45 15.77
CA MET A 95 8.90 1.71 14.69
C MET A 95 8.19 0.38 14.39
N ALA A 96 7.70 -0.32 15.42
CA ALA A 96 6.92 -1.55 15.24
C ALA A 96 5.55 -1.26 14.60
N GLN A 97 4.91 -0.14 14.95
CA GLN A 97 3.69 0.32 14.26
C GLN A 97 3.96 0.63 12.80
N ALA A 98 5.05 1.35 12.51
CA ALA A 98 5.43 1.70 11.14
C ALA A 98 5.70 0.47 10.28
N GLN A 99 6.45 -0.51 10.80
CA GLN A 99 6.71 -1.80 10.15
C GLN A 99 5.41 -2.58 9.89
N LEU A 100 4.55 -2.73 10.91
CA LEU A 100 3.30 -3.46 10.75
C LEU A 100 2.35 -2.77 9.77
N ARG A 101 2.33 -1.42 9.75
CA ARG A 101 1.49 -0.62 8.85
C ARG A 101 1.95 -0.65 7.39
N ALA A 102 3.25 -0.80 7.13
CA ALA A 102 3.83 -0.60 5.80
C ALA A 102 3.21 -1.47 4.69
N PRO A 103 3.04 -2.81 4.85
CA PRO A 103 2.42 -3.64 3.83
C PRO A 103 1.00 -3.18 3.46
N LEU A 104 0.14 -2.95 4.46
CA LEU A 104 -1.23 -2.48 4.24
C LEU A 104 -1.28 -1.08 3.62
N TYR A 105 -0.27 -0.23 3.87
CA TYR A 105 -0.16 1.06 3.20
C TYR A 105 0.17 0.89 1.71
N GLU A 106 1.13 0.02 1.39
CA GLU A 106 1.51 -0.30 0.01
C GLU A 106 0.34 -0.90 -0.78
N ASP A 107 -0.36 -1.89 -0.21
CA ASP A 107 -1.58 -2.48 -0.79
C ASP A 107 -2.60 -1.40 -1.15
N LYS A 108 -2.91 -0.49 -0.21
CA LYS A 108 -3.88 0.60 -0.44
C LYS A 108 -3.42 1.62 -1.49
N VAL A 109 -2.11 1.83 -1.67
CA VAL A 109 -1.58 2.66 -2.77
C VAL A 109 -1.72 1.94 -4.11
N VAL A 110 -1.51 0.62 -4.14
CA VAL A 110 -1.70 -0.22 -5.34
C VAL A 110 -3.18 -0.28 -5.74
N ASP A 111 -4.09 -0.46 -4.79
CA ASP A 111 -5.55 -0.39 -5.03
C ASP A 111 -5.94 0.98 -5.61
N PHE A 112 -5.44 2.08 -5.02
CA PHE A 112 -5.64 3.43 -5.55
C PHE A 112 -5.12 3.60 -6.99
N LEU A 113 -4.01 2.94 -7.35
CA LEU A 113 -3.48 2.94 -8.71
C LEU A 113 -4.38 2.16 -9.67
N PHE A 114 -4.93 1.01 -9.28
CA PHE A 114 -5.92 0.28 -10.07
C PHE A 114 -7.20 1.10 -10.30
N ASP A 115 -7.69 1.80 -9.27
CA ASP A 115 -8.80 2.77 -9.34
C ASP A 115 -8.56 3.97 -10.30
N LYS A 116 -7.35 4.12 -10.83
CA LYS A 116 -6.96 5.16 -11.79
C LYS A 116 -6.43 4.60 -13.11
N ALA A 117 -6.16 3.31 -13.18
CA ALA A 117 -5.62 2.65 -14.36
C ALA A 117 -6.71 2.36 -15.41
N ALA A 118 -6.32 2.39 -16.68
CA ALA A 118 -7.12 1.78 -17.74
C ALA A 118 -6.85 0.27 -17.73
N ILE A 119 -7.77 -0.51 -17.17
CA ILE A 119 -7.67 -1.97 -17.10
C ILE A 119 -8.26 -2.58 -18.38
N THR A 120 -7.53 -3.52 -18.99
CA THR A 120 -7.97 -4.28 -20.17
C THR A 120 -7.74 -5.76 -19.95
N GLU A 121 -8.77 -6.57 -20.18
CA GLU A 121 -8.67 -8.02 -20.08
C GLU A 121 -8.16 -8.62 -21.40
N ARG A 122 -7.30 -9.64 -21.32
CA ARG A 122 -6.80 -10.43 -22.45
C ARG A 122 -6.87 -11.90 -22.09
N GLU A 123 -7.63 -12.67 -22.83
CA GLU A 123 -7.59 -14.13 -22.76
C GLU A 123 -6.25 -14.63 -23.32
N VAL A 124 -5.61 -15.57 -22.61
CA VAL A 124 -4.31 -16.15 -22.94
C VAL A 124 -4.36 -17.65 -22.67
N THR A 125 -3.63 -18.45 -23.44
CA THR A 125 -3.42 -19.86 -23.07
C THR A 125 -2.40 -19.97 -21.93
N ARG A 126 -2.32 -21.15 -21.31
CA ARG A 126 -1.32 -21.44 -20.29
C ARG A 126 0.10 -21.34 -20.85
N GLU A 127 0.30 -21.90 -22.04
CA GLU A 127 1.59 -21.93 -22.74
C GLU A 127 2.06 -20.52 -23.12
N GLU A 128 1.13 -19.63 -23.52
CA GLU A 128 1.43 -18.22 -23.78
C GLU A 128 1.80 -17.44 -22.50
N LEU A 129 1.20 -17.78 -21.36
CA LEU A 129 1.52 -17.17 -20.07
C LEU A 129 2.88 -17.64 -19.55
N GLU A 130 3.16 -18.95 -19.62
CA GLU A 130 4.46 -19.53 -19.23
C GLU A 130 5.59 -18.94 -20.10
N ALA A 131 5.42 -18.92 -21.42
CA ALA A 131 6.41 -18.32 -22.33
C ALA A 131 6.61 -16.80 -22.13
N ALA A 132 5.59 -16.07 -21.65
CA ALA A 132 5.72 -14.65 -21.33
C ALA A 132 6.52 -14.42 -20.04
N ILE A 133 6.39 -15.29 -19.04
CA ILE A 133 7.13 -15.21 -17.77
C ILE A 133 8.62 -15.50 -18.01
N GLU A 134 8.93 -16.61 -18.69
CA GLU A 134 10.32 -16.97 -19.05
C GLU A 134 11.03 -15.84 -19.83
N ALA A 135 10.29 -15.17 -20.72
CA ALA A 135 10.81 -14.03 -21.50
C ALA A 135 11.04 -12.76 -20.66
N GLU A 136 10.32 -12.53 -19.57
CA GLU A 136 10.57 -11.39 -18.68
C GLU A 136 11.73 -11.63 -17.71
N GLU A 137 11.94 -12.85 -17.20
CA GLU A 137 13.05 -13.18 -16.30
C GLU A 137 14.42 -12.87 -16.93
N ASP A 138 14.61 -13.20 -18.22
CA ASP A 138 15.85 -12.90 -18.98
C ASP A 138 16.09 -11.38 -19.16
N THR A 139 15.04 -10.55 -18.99
CA THR A 139 15.14 -9.08 -19.04
C THR A 139 15.34 -8.42 -17.67
N ALA A 140 14.92 -9.07 -16.58
CA ALA A 140 15.14 -8.59 -15.22
C ALA A 140 16.62 -8.70 -14.79
N ALA A 141 17.34 -9.69 -15.32
CA ALA A 141 18.75 -10.01 -14.99
C ALA A 141 19.80 -9.33 -15.89
N LYS A 142 19.44 -8.39 -16.77
CA LYS A 142 20.42 -7.65 -17.59
C LYS A 142 20.24 -6.12 -17.51
N PRO A 143 21.24 -5.36 -17.04
CA PRO A 143 21.21 -3.91 -17.18
C PRO A 143 21.21 -3.53 -18.67
N ALA A 144 20.15 -2.84 -19.09
CA ALA A 144 19.86 -2.59 -20.50
C ALA A 144 21.03 -1.88 -21.24
N LYS A 145 21.76 -2.65 -22.05
CA LYS A 145 22.75 -2.10 -22.98
C LYS A 145 22.04 -1.24 -24.02
N LYS A 146 22.13 0.07 -23.80
CA LYS A 146 21.66 1.19 -24.61
C LYS A 146 21.79 0.93 -26.12
N ALA A 147 20.71 0.45 -26.75
CA ALA A 147 20.63 0.35 -28.20
C ALA A 147 20.68 1.76 -28.81
N ALA A 148 21.66 2.01 -29.68
CA ALA A 148 21.87 3.33 -30.26
C ALA A 148 20.79 3.64 -31.32
N ALA A 149 20.09 4.76 -31.14
CA ALA A 149 19.18 5.26 -32.16
C ALA A 149 19.95 5.72 -33.42
N PRO A 150 19.58 5.26 -34.64
CA PRO A 150 20.13 5.80 -35.87
C PRO A 150 19.68 7.25 -36.09
N LYS A 151 20.58 8.06 -36.67
CA LYS A 151 20.44 9.52 -36.76
C LYS A 151 19.44 9.97 -37.85
N LYS A 152 18.89 11.17 -37.63
CA LYS A 152 18.01 11.93 -38.54
C LYS A 152 18.61 12.17 -39.94
N ALA A 153 17.71 12.29 -40.92
CA ALA A 153 17.84 13.10 -42.13
C ALA A 153 16.49 13.83 -42.38
N PRO A 154 16.43 14.95 -43.15
CA PRO A 154 15.97 16.20 -42.55
C PRO A 154 14.56 16.68 -42.92
N ALA A 155 14.07 17.64 -42.12
CA ALA A 155 12.82 18.35 -42.34
C ALA A 155 12.88 19.34 -43.52
N LYS A 156 11.72 19.58 -44.14
CA LYS A 156 11.44 20.72 -45.01
C LYS A 156 10.26 21.50 -44.41
N LYS A 157 10.46 22.76 -44.03
CA LYS A 157 9.38 23.76 -43.83
C LYS A 157 8.79 24.09 -45.22
N GLU A 158 7.58 24.59 -45.42
CA GLU A 158 6.87 25.79 -44.94
C GLU A 158 5.38 25.66 -45.38
N ALA A 159 4.37 26.48 -45.00
CA ALA A 159 4.10 27.35 -43.85
C ALA A 159 2.63 27.87 -43.97
N ALA A 160 2.05 28.36 -42.85
CA ALA A 160 0.90 29.30 -42.78
C ALA A 160 -0.49 28.80 -43.30
N GLU A 161 -1.66 29.33 -42.90
CA GLU A 161 -2.02 30.40 -41.95
C GLU A 161 -3.50 30.29 -41.47
N LYS A 162 -3.85 30.88 -40.29
CA LYS A 162 -5.20 31.38 -39.86
C LYS A 162 -6.40 30.39 -39.82
N ALA A 163 -7.53 30.64 -39.13
CA ALA A 163 -7.99 31.66 -38.17
C ALA A 163 -9.13 31.00 -37.33
N GLU A 164 -9.16 31.05 -35.99
CA GLU A 164 -9.89 32.02 -35.13
C GLU A 164 -11.05 31.35 -34.34
N LYS A 165 -11.47 31.97 -33.23
CA LYS A 165 -12.39 31.50 -32.17
C LYS A 165 -13.83 32.05 -32.39
N PRO A 166 -14.75 32.05 -31.39
CA PRO A 166 -15.40 30.93 -30.70
C PRO A 166 -16.95 31.06 -30.74
N ALA A 167 -17.70 30.10 -30.17
CA ALA A 167 -19.08 30.36 -29.74
C ALA A 167 -19.45 29.60 -28.46
N ALA A 168 -20.08 30.32 -27.51
CA ALA A 168 -20.90 29.75 -26.44
C ALA A 168 -22.30 29.38 -27.05
N GLU A 169 -23.29 28.79 -26.38
CA GLU A 169 -23.73 29.05 -25.00
C GLU A 169 -24.61 27.91 -24.41
N LYS A 170 -24.92 28.05 -23.12
CA LYS A 170 -25.81 27.25 -22.26
C LYS A 170 -27.27 27.74 -22.40
N PRO A 171 -28.25 27.41 -21.51
CA PRO A 171 -28.49 26.23 -20.66
C PRO A 171 -29.97 25.71 -20.74
N ALA A 172 -30.30 24.64 -20.01
CA ALA A 172 -31.66 24.40 -19.51
C ALA A 172 -31.63 23.74 -18.12
N ALA A 173 -32.64 23.99 -17.27
CA ALA A 173 -32.57 23.69 -15.83
C ALA A 173 -33.88 23.13 -15.24
N LYS A 174 -33.74 22.38 -14.13
CA LYS A 174 -34.72 22.09 -13.07
C LYS A 174 -36.06 21.38 -13.43
N LYS A 175 -36.25 20.22 -12.80
CA LYS A 175 -37.37 19.84 -11.90
C LYS A 175 -36.96 18.52 -11.19
N ALA A 176 -36.79 18.48 -9.87
CA ALA A 176 -37.83 18.41 -8.82
C ALA A 176 -38.63 17.08 -8.87
N ALA A 177 -38.40 16.22 -7.87
CA ALA A 177 -39.18 15.00 -7.58
C ALA A 177 -40.60 15.36 -7.07
N PRO A 178 -41.53 14.39 -6.80
CA PRO A 178 -41.48 13.73 -5.47
C PRO A 178 -42.22 12.35 -5.27
N VAL A 179 -41.84 11.63 -4.19
CA VAL A 179 -42.53 10.59 -3.33
C VAL A 179 -43.25 9.33 -3.88
N LYS A 180 -42.90 8.17 -3.27
CA LYS A 180 -43.73 7.11 -2.57
C LYS A 180 -43.15 5.69 -2.81
N ASP A 181 -43.21 4.70 -1.89
CA ASP A 181 -43.92 4.48 -0.61
C ASP A 181 -42.93 4.13 0.55
N GLU A 182 -43.14 4.51 1.83
CA GLU A 182 -43.85 3.76 2.91
C GLU A 182 -43.53 2.25 2.99
N LYS A 183 -43.07 1.67 4.11
CA LYS A 183 -43.60 1.61 5.51
C LYS A 183 -42.45 1.12 6.46
N ALA A 184 -42.47 1.17 7.80
CA ALA A 184 -43.53 1.35 8.80
C ALA A 184 -43.01 1.99 10.12
N ALA A 185 -43.94 2.37 11.00
CA ALA A 185 -43.73 3.24 12.18
C ALA A 185 -43.56 2.48 13.53
N PRO A 186 -43.06 3.16 14.60
CA PRO A 186 -42.97 2.61 15.96
C PRO A 186 -44.18 2.99 16.87
N ALA A 187 -44.43 2.19 17.91
CA ALA A 187 -45.37 2.45 19.01
C ALA A 187 -44.85 1.76 20.30
N LYS A 188 -44.55 2.50 21.39
CA LYS A 188 -45.42 2.75 22.57
C LYS A 188 -45.67 1.52 23.48
N ALA A 189 -45.66 1.59 24.82
CA ALA A 189 -45.43 2.70 25.78
C ALA A 189 -45.06 2.08 27.18
N GLU A 190 -44.90 2.76 28.32
CA GLU A 190 -45.07 4.18 28.69
C GLU A 190 -44.07 4.63 29.82
N LYS A 191 -44.51 4.61 31.08
CA LYS A 191 -43.91 5.28 32.26
C LYS A 191 -44.61 4.74 33.54
N PRO A 192 -44.12 4.98 34.79
CA PRO A 192 -43.75 6.28 35.38
C PRO A 192 -42.22 6.34 35.70
N ALA A 193 -41.60 7.08 36.63
CA ALA A 193 -42.07 7.74 37.86
C ALA A 193 -41.18 8.91 38.36
N ALA A 194 -40.76 8.87 39.63
CA ALA A 194 -40.35 9.96 40.53
C ALA A 194 -39.37 9.40 41.60
N ALA A 195 -38.52 10.16 42.31
CA ALA A 195 -38.06 11.55 42.19
C ALA A 195 -36.87 11.80 43.17
N LYS A 196 -36.38 13.06 43.16
CA LYS A 196 -35.53 13.75 44.16
C LYS A 196 -33.99 13.65 44.04
N LYS A 197 -33.44 14.86 43.81
CA LYS A 197 -32.05 15.33 43.85
C LYS A 197 -31.81 15.99 45.25
N PRO A 198 -30.70 16.71 45.49
CA PRO A 198 -29.37 16.27 45.96
C PRO A 198 -29.05 16.66 47.43
N ALA A 199 -27.90 16.24 47.95
CA ALA A 199 -27.17 17.00 48.99
C ALA A 199 -25.66 16.71 48.95
N ALA A 200 -24.84 17.64 49.43
CA ALA A 200 -23.37 17.57 49.43
C ALA A 200 -22.78 17.86 50.83
N LYS A 201 -21.47 17.65 50.97
CA LYS A 201 -20.58 18.04 52.09
C LYS A 201 -20.69 17.26 53.41
N LYS A 202 -19.63 16.51 53.73
CA LYS A 202 -18.60 16.92 54.72
C LYS A 202 -17.41 15.96 54.76
N ALA A 203 -16.21 16.53 54.73
CA ALA A 203 -14.99 15.97 55.36
C ALA A 203 -14.85 16.62 56.77
N PRO A 204 -13.77 16.39 57.55
CA PRO A 204 -12.67 15.42 57.45
C PRO A 204 -12.44 14.64 58.79
N ALA A 205 -11.42 13.77 58.85
CA ALA A 205 -10.27 13.89 59.79
C ALA A 205 -9.58 12.56 60.22
N LYS A 206 -8.26 12.54 60.01
CA LYS A 206 -7.17 12.05 60.90
C LYS A 206 -7.10 10.61 61.45
N LYS A 207 -5.86 10.10 61.31
CA LYS A 207 -5.08 9.19 62.17
C LYS A 207 -5.41 7.70 62.12
N GLY A 208 -4.34 6.92 62.02
CA GLY A 208 -4.23 5.49 61.79
C GLY A 208 -2.93 5.28 61.04
#